data_AF-A0A7C5U405-F1
#
_entry.id   AF-A0A7C5U405-F1
#
_cell.length_a   1.000
_cell.length_b   1.000
_cell.length_c   1.000
_cell.angle_alpha   90.00
_cell.angle_beta   90.00
_cell.angle_gamma   90.00
#
_symmetry.space_group_name_H-M   'P 1'
#
loop_
_entity.id
_entity.type
_entity.pdbx_description
1 polymer ?
#
loop_
_entity_poly.entity_id
_entity_poly.type
_entity_poly.pdbx_seq_one_letter_code
_entity_poly.pdbx_strand_id
1 'polypeptide(L)'
;MFLMYFGNYLLNKGYISREKFREIIDTVENSRPRIGVIALHLGYLKPEDIERITLEQQRQNKKFGEIAIELGLLTKEQLEEILSQQPREFLTLAQVLIDKGVFSYEELDRVMNEFKNENQLSDDVLESLRSEDLNKIIESFVGKDIKLANEIKEYLVVFLSSCVRFLTRNVMISREDKS
;
A
#
# COMPACT_ATOMS: atom_id res chain seq x y z
N MET A 1 2.09 7.85 3.34
CA MET A 1 3.01 7.64 4.51
C MET A 1 3.57 6.23 4.56
N PHE A 2 2.72 5.21 4.37
CA PHE A 2 3.15 3.81 4.24
C PHE A 2 4.26 3.63 3.20
N LEU A 3 4.16 4.34 2.07
CA LEU A 3 5.14 4.34 0.98
C LEU A 3 6.58 4.56 1.46
N MET A 4 6.79 5.55 2.34
CA MET A 4 8.12 5.87 2.87
C MET A 4 8.59 4.83 3.88
N TYR A 5 7.69 4.33 4.73
CA TYR A 5 8.05 3.39 5.78
C TYR A 5 8.39 2.00 5.21
N PHE A 6 7.52 1.46 4.37
CA PHE A 6 7.78 0.22 3.65
C PHE A 6 8.90 0.39 2.63
N GLY A 7 8.99 1.52 1.92
CA GLY A 7 10.08 1.82 1.01
C GLY A 7 11.47 1.81 1.68
N ASN A 8 11.59 2.42 2.86
CA ASN A 8 12.83 2.36 3.66
C ASN A 8 13.15 0.95 4.13
N TYR A 9 12.14 0.17 4.51
CA TYR A 9 12.32 -1.24 4.84
C TYR A 9 12.92 -2.01 3.66
N LEU A 10 12.37 -1.83 2.46
CA LEU A 10 12.87 -2.47 1.24
C LEU A 10 14.32 -2.07 0.91
N LEU A 11 14.67 -0.78 1.09
CA LEU A 11 16.04 -0.29 0.92
C LEU A 11 17.00 -0.92 1.93
N ASN A 12 16.61 -0.97 3.21
CA ASN A 12 17.45 -1.50 4.29
C ASN A 12 17.70 -3.01 4.15
N LYS A 13 16.70 -3.75 3.67
CA LYS A 13 16.82 -5.18 3.36
C LYS A 13 17.53 -5.46 2.04
N GLY A 14 17.80 -4.43 1.25
CA GLY A 14 18.46 -4.56 -0.05
C GLY A 14 17.57 -5.10 -1.17
N TYR A 15 16.24 -5.13 -0.98
CA TYR A 15 15.29 -5.56 -2.01
C TYR A 15 15.27 -4.62 -3.22
N ILE A 16 15.53 -3.33 -3.00
CA ILE A 16 15.60 -2.31 -4.05
C ILE A 16 16.79 -1.36 -3.82
N SER A 17 17.33 -0.79 -4.89
CA SER A 17 18.32 0.29 -4.79
C SER A 17 17.64 1.65 -4.60
N ARG A 18 18.38 2.66 -4.14
CA ARG A 18 17.87 4.04 -4.02
C ARG A 18 17.41 4.62 -5.35
N GLU A 19 18.10 4.29 -6.44
CA GLU A 19 17.73 4.71 -7.79
C GLU A 19 16.41 4.05 -8.21
N LYS A 20 16.28 2.73 -7.98
CA LYS A 20 15.07 1.99 -8.28
C LYS A 20 13.88 2.46 -7.45
N PHE A 21 14.12 2.80 -6.19
CA PHE A 21 13.09 3.35 -5.31
C PHE A 21 12.53 4.67 -5.86
N ARG A 22 13.37 5.61 -6.31
CA ARG A 22 12.90 6.85 -6.94
C ARG A 22 12.03 6.59 -8.17
N GLU A 23 12.47 5.68 -9.05
CA GLU A 23 11.68 5.28 -10.22
C GLU A 23 10.29 4.72 -9.84
N ILE A 24 10.23 3.93 -8.76
CA ILE A 24 8.97 3.40 -8.22
C ILE A 24 8.07 4.53 -7.73
N ILE A 25 8.59 5.48 -6.94
CA ILE A 25 7.80 6.62 -6.41
C ILE A 25 7.16 7.42 -7.56
N ASP A 26 7.95 7.76 -8.58
CA ASP A 26 7.46 8.55 -9.73
C ASP A 26 6.36 7.80 -10.51
N THR A 27 6.45 6.47 -10.55
CA THR A 27 5.46 5.62 -11.22
C THR A 27 4.18 5.49 -10.39
N VAL A 28 4.28 5.48 -9.06
CA VAL A 28 3.13 5.32 -8.14
C VAL A 28 2.13 6.47 -8.31
N GLU A 29 2.58 7.71 -8.50
CA GLU A 29 1.68 8.87 -8.65
C GLU A 29 0.71 8.74 -9.85
N ASN A 30 1.09 7.98 -10.88
CA ASN A 30 0.34 7.86 -12.13
C ASN A 30 -0.28 6.47 -12.36
N SER A 31 -0.21 5.59 -11.36
CA SER A 31 -0.63 4.18 -11.49
C SER A 31 -1.94 3.89 -10.75
N ARG A 32 -2.60 2.79 -11.12
CA ARG A 32 -3.80 2.28 -10.45
C ARG A 32 -3.63 0.79 -10.11
N PRO A 33 -4.09 0.34 -8.94
CA PRO A 33 -4.00 -1.07 -8.58
C PRO A 33 -4.97 -1.91 -9.43
N ARG A 34 -4.54 -3.12 -9.79
CA ARG A 34 -5.37 -4.10 -10.51
C ARG A 34 -6.15 -4.96 -9.52
N ILE A 35 -7.21 -5.61 -10.01
CA ILE A 35 -8.09 -6.50 -9.23
C ILE A 35 -7.28 -7.51 -8.41
N GLY A 36 -6.28 -8.16 -9.01
CA GLY A 36 -5.45 -9.15 -8.30
C GLY A 36 -4.75 -8.60 -7.07
N VAL A 37 -4.14 -7.41 -7.13
CA VAL A 37 -3.45 -6.80 -5.99
C VAL A 37 -4.44 -6.39 -4.90
N ILE A 38 -5.59 -5.83 -5.29
CA ILE A 38 -6.64 -5.45 -4.33
C ILE A 38 -7.21 -6.70 -3.65
N ALA A 39 -7.49 -7.75 -4.42
CA ALA A 39 -8.02 -9.01 -3.91
C ALA A 39 -7.03 -9.72 -2.97
N LEU A 40 -5.72 -9.67 -3.25
CA LEU A 40 -4.69 -10.15 -2.35
C LEU A 40 -4.72 -9.39 -1.03
N HIS A 41 -4.77 -8.05 -1.09
CA HIS A 41 -4.82 -7.21 0.10
C HIS A 41 -6.06 -7.48 0.97
N LEU A 42 -7.23 -7.67 0.35
CA LEU A 42 -8.47 -8.01 1.06
C LEU A 42 -8.49 -9.45 1.58
N GLY A 43 -7.49 -10.27 1.23
CA GLY A 43 -7.42 -11.69 1.58
C GLY A 43 -8.44 -12.55 0.84
N TYR A 44 -9.03 -12.05 -0.25
CA TYR A 44 -9.98 -12.80 -1.07
C TYR A 44 -9.30 -13.79 -2.00
N LEU A 45 -8.11 -13.45 -2.47
CA LEU A 45 -7.29 -14.31 -3.30
C LEU A 45 -5.93 -14.49 -2.66
N LYS A 46 -5.40 -15.71 -2.76
CA LYS A 46 -4.00 -15.99 -2.46
C LYS A 46 -3.14 -15.79 -3.71
N PRO A 47 -1.80 -15.67 -3.57
CA PRO A 47 -0.91 -15.57 -4.71
C PRO A 47 -1.13 -16.67 -5.76
N GLU A 48 -1.33 -17.91 -5.32
CA GLU A 48 -1.54 -19.07 -6.21
C GLU A 48 -2.86 -18.96 -7.00
N ASP A 49 -3.88 -18.37 -6.40
CA ASP A 49 -5.17 -18.13 -7.05
C ASP A 49 -5.03 -17.07 -8.16
N ILE A 50 -4.25 -16.02 -7.90
CA ILE A 50 -3.98 -14.94 -8.86
C ILE A 50 -3.22 -15.50 -10.06
N GLU A 51 -2.19 -16.31 -9.82
CA GLU A 51 -1.42 -16.96 -10.90
C GLU A 51 -2.32 -17.86 -11.75
N ARG A 52 -3.19 -18.64 -11.12
CA ARG A 52 -4.16 -19.50 -11.82
C ARG A 52 -5.11 -18.69 -12.70
N ILE A 53 -5.64 -17.57 -12.19
CA ILE A 53 -6.51 -16.67 -12.97
C ILE A 53 -5.73 -16.04 -14.13
N THR A 54 -4.50 -15.59 -13.91
CA THR A 54 -3.65 -14.99 -14.96
C THR A 54 -3.32 -16.00 -16.07
N LEU A 55 -3.05 -17.26 -15.73
CA LEU A 55 -2.81 -18.33 -16.70
C LEU A 55 -4.06 -18.58 -17.57
N GLU A 56 -5.24 -18.67 -16.95
CA GLU A 56 -6.50 -18.83 -17.69
C GLU A 56 -6.86 -17.60 -18.52
N GLN A 57 -6.50 -16.40 -18.06
CA GLN A 57 -6.66 -15.17 -18.81
C GLN A 57 -5.85 -15.18 -20.10
N GLN A 58 -4.61 -15.68 -20.07
CA GLN A 58 -3.78 -15.82 -21.26
C GLN A 58 -4.34 -16.85 -22.26
N ARG A 59 -5.02 -17.89 -21.76
CA ARG A 59 -5.64 -18.94 -22.61
C ARG A 59 -6.93 -18.50 -23.28
N GLN A 60 -7.78 -17.77 -22.54
CA GLN A 60 -9.16 -17.50 -22.95
C GLN A 60 -9.41 -16.03 -23.33
N ASN A 61 -8.43 -15.14 -23.09
CA ASN A 61 -8.50 -13.69 -23.33
C ASN A 61 -9.74 -13.00 -22.71
N LYS A 62 -10.20 -13.48 -21.55
CA LYS A 62 -11.32 -12.91 -20.76
C LYS A 62 -10.83 -11.92 -19.70
N LYS A 63 -11.74 -11.17 -19.08
CA LYS A 63 -11.37 -10.26 -17.98
C LYS A 63 -11.04 -11.05 -16.71
N PHE A 64 -10.06 -10.56 -15.95
CA PHE A 64 -9.58 -11.20 -14.71
C PHE A 64 -10.73 -11.53 -13.74
N GLY A 65 -11.63 -10.56 -13.49
CA GLY A 65 -12.76 -10.76 -12.57
C GLY A 65 -13.80 -11.78 -13.06
N GLU A 66 -14.01 -11.88 -14.37
CA GLU A 66 -14.93 -12.88 -14.95
C GLU A 66 -14.38 -14.29 -14.74
N ILE A 67 -13.10 -14.49 -15.03
CA ILE A 67 -12.40 -15.76 -14.83
C ILE A 67 -12.38 -16.13 -13.34
N ALA A 68 -12.12 -15.17 -12.45
CA ALA A 68 -12.11 -15.42 -11.01
C ALA A 68 -13.46 -15.94 -10.50
N ILE A 69 -14.58 -15.44 -11.03
CA ILE A 69 -15.92 -15.93 -10.72
C ILE A 69 -16.16 -17.31 -11.35
N GLU A 70 -15.78 -17.51 -12.62
CA GLU A 70 -15.93 -18.80 -13.31
C GLU A 70 -15.15 -19.93 -12.60
N LEU A 71 -13.98 -19.62 -12.05
CA LEU A 71 -13.16 -20.55 -11.27
C LEU A 71 -13.66 -20.74 -9.83
N GLY A 72 -14.68 -19.99 -9.41
CA GLY A 72 -15.21 -20.02 -8.03
C GLY A 72 -14.27 -19.43 -6.98
N LEU A 73 -13.29 -18.61 -7.41
CA LEU A 73 -12.29 -17.99 -6.54
C LEU A 73 -12.78 -16.64 -5.97
N LEU A 74 -13.68 -15.95 -6.67
CA LEU A 74 -14.37 -14.77 -6.19
C LEU A 74 -15.88 -14.92 -6.35
N THR A 75 -16.65 -14.37 -5.40
CA THR A 75 -18.08 -14.11 -5.62
C THR A 75 -18.28 -12.81 -6.39
N LYS A 76 -19.51 -12.60 -6.91
CA LYS A 76 -19.86 -11.33 -7.57
C LYS A 76 -19.77 -10.16 -6.61
N GLU A 77 -20.22 -10.36 -5.38
CA GLU A 77 -20.23 -9.36 -4.31
C GLU A 77 -18.78 -8.97 -3.94
N GLN A 78 -17.88 -9.94 -3.81
CA GLN A 78 -16.45 -9.67 -3.58
C GLN A 78 -15.81 -8.90 -4.74
N LEU A 79 -16.17 -9.24 -5.98
CA LEU A 79 -15.67 -8.51 -7.15
C LEU A 79 -16.20 -7.07 -7.18
N GLU A 80 -17.47 -6.85 -6.87
CA GLU A 80 -18.05 -5.52 -6.77
C GLU A 80 -17.37 -4.70 -5.66
N GLU A 81 -17.09 -5.32 -4.51
CA GLU A 81 -16.33 -4.67 -3.43
C GLU A 81 -14.95 -4.24 -3.92
N ILE A 82 -14.20 -5.13 -4.57
CA ILE A 82 -12.88 -4.82 -5.16
C ILE A 82 -12.97 -3.64 -6.14
N LEU A 83 -13.96 -3.64 -7.02
CA LEU A 83 -14.15 -2.59 -8.03
C LEU A 83 -14.58 -1.25 -7.42
N SER A 84 -15.22 -1.28 -6.25
CA SER A 84 -15.61 -0.07 -5.51
C SER A 84 -14.45 0.57 -4.73
N GLN A 85 -13.33 -0.15 -4.57
CA GLN A 85 -12.18 0.36 -3.82
C GLN A 85 -11.57 1.58 -4.49
N GLN A 86 -11.38 2.63 -3.69
CA GLN A 86 -10.61 3.79 -4.12
C GLN A 86 -9.12 3.43 -4.16
N PRO A 87 -8.37 3.93 -5.17
CA PRO A 87 -6.93 3.71 -5.24
C PRO A 87 -6.25 4.33 -4.01
N ARG A 88 -5.64 3.48 -3.19
CA ARG A 88 -4.81 3.90 -2.05
C ARG A 88 -3.34 3.85 -2.44
N GLU A 89 -2.54 4.78 -1.90
CA GLU A 89 -1.09 4.88 -2.17
C GLU A 89 -0.38 3.52 -1.99
N PHE A 90 -0.71 2.79 -0.91
CA PHE A 90 -0.19 1.46 -0.64
C PHE A 90 -0.51 0.43 -1.74
N LEU A 91 -1.75 0.37 -2.21
CA LEU A 91 -2.18 -0.59 -3.23
C LEU A 91 -1.49 -0.30 -4.57
N THR A 92 -1.33 0.97 -4.89
CA THR A 92 -0.62 1.40 -6.09
C THR A 92 0.87 1.07 -5.99
N LEU A 93 1.51 1.25 -4.83
CA LEU A 93 2.88 0.81 -4.60
C LEU A 93 3.05 -0.70 -4.82
N ALA A 94 2.19 -1.51 -4.19
CA ALA A 94 2.19 -2.96 -4.38
C ALA A 94 2.08 -3.34 -5.86
N GLN A 95 1.19 -2.67 -6.60
CA GLN A 95 1.05 -2.87 -8.04
C GLN A 95 2.33 -2.50 -8.81
N VAL A 96 2.95 -1.36 -8.52
CA VAL A 96 4.16 -0.91 -9.22
C VAL A 96 5.34 -1.84 -8.93
N LEU A 97 5.48 -2.33 -7.69
CA LEU A 97 6.52 -3.30 -7.34
C LEU A 97 6.40 -4.59 -8.17
N ILE A 98 5.18 -5.09 -8.35
CA ILE A 98 4.91 -6.26 -9.20
C ILE A 98 5.16 -5.95 -10.68
N ASP A 99 4.61 -4.84 -11.19
CA ASP A 99 4.71 -4.46 -12.60
C ASP A 99 6.16 -4.18 -13.02
N LYS A 100 7.01 -3.72 -12.11
CA LYS A 100 8.45 -3.51 -12.33
C LYS A 100 9.29 -4.77 -12.13
N GLY A 101 8.67 -5.90 -11.79
CA GLY A 101 9.34 -7.18 -11.56
C GLY A 101 10.21 -7.19 -10.31
N VAL A 102 9.93 -6.33 -9.33
CA VAL A 102 10.65 -6.33 -8.05
C VAL A 102 10.22 -7.54 -7.22
N PHE A 103 8.92 -7.86 -7.25
CA PHE A 103 8.34 -8.99 -6.54
C PHE A 103 7.30 -9.71 -7.40
N SER A 104 7.21 -11.03 -7.24
CA SER A 104 5.99 -11.78 -7.58
C SER A 104 4.87 -11.50 -6.56
N TYR A 105 3.65 -12.00 -6.82
CA TYR A 105 2.55 -11.93 -5.85
C TYR A 105 2.91 -12.67 -4.54
N GLU A 106 3.57 -13.82 -4.65
CA GLU A 106 4.02 -14.64 -3.52
C GLU A 106 5.09 -13.92 -2.71
N GLU A 107 6.08 -13.33 -3.39
CA GLU A 107 7.15 -12.59 -2.73
C GLU A 107 6.62 -11.34 -2.05
N LEU A 108 5.70 -10.62 -2.68
CA LEU A 108 5.08 -9.45 -2.07
C LEU A 108 4.33 -9.82 -0.79
N ASP A 109 3.53 -10.88 -0.81
CA ASP A 109 2.80 -11.35 0.38
C ASP A 109 3.75 -11.76 1.50
N ARG A 110 4.79 -12.54 1.18
CA ARG A 110 5.85 -12.94 2.13
C ARG A 110 6.55 -11.74 2.74
N VAL A 111 7.05 -10.82 1.92
CA VAL A 111 7.77 -9.61 2.37
C VAL A 111 6.84 -8.71 3.20
N MET A 112 5.54 -8.70 2.90
CA MET A 112 4.57 -7.99 3.73
C MET A 112 4.42 -8.59 5.12
N ASN A 113 4.36 -9.91 5.20
CA ASN A 113 4.29 -10.62 6.46
C ASN A 113 5.58 -10.46 7.27
N GLU A 114 6.75 -10.52 6.62
CA GLU A 114 8.05 -10.22 7.25
C GLU A 114 8.08 -8.81 7.83
N PHE A 115 7.69 -7.80 7.03
CA PHE A 115 7.63 -6.42 7.47
C PHE A 115 6.71 -6.22 8.68
N LYS A 116 5.52 -6.82 8.67
CA LYS A 116 4.57 -6.76 9.80
C LYS A 116 5.19 -7.35 11.06
N ASN A 117 5.77 -8.55 10.96
CA ASN A 117 6.32 -9.29 12.09
C ASN A 117 7.56 -8.62 12.68
N GLU A 118 8.51 -8.18 11.84
CA GLU A 118 9.76 -7.56 12.29
C GLU A 118 9.54 -6.20 12.96
N ASN A 119 8.53 -5.44 12.49
CA ASN A 119 8.18 -4.15 13.09
C ASN A 119 7.13 -4.28 14.21
N GLN A 120 6.75 -5.51 14.58
CA GLN A 120 5.76 -5.81 15.63
C GLN A 120 4.44 -5.03 15.44
N LEU A 121 4.04 -4.84 14.19
CA LEU A 121 2.84 -4.08 13.84
C LEU A 121 1.62 -4.98 14.06
N SER A 122 0.68 -4.54 14.89
CA SER A 122 -0.65 -5.14 14.92
C SER A 122 -1.39 -4.87 13.62
N ASP A 123 -2.39 -5.69 13.30
CA ASP A 123 -3.23 -5.50 12.11
C ASP A 123 -3.88 -4.11 12.09
N ASP A 124 -4.34 -3.63 13.25
CA ASP A 124 -4.95 -2.30 13.38
C ASP A 124 -3.97 -1.17 13.03
N VAL A 125 -2.70 -1.29 13.46
CA VAL A 125 -1.66 -0.28 13.16
C VAL A 125 -1.28 -0.35 11.69
N LEU A 126 -1.15 -1.56 11.13
CA LEU A 126 -0.84 -1.75 9.72
C LEU A 126 -1.92 -1.18 8.82
N GLU A 127 -3.20 -1.41 9.14
CA GLU A 127 -4.33 -0.81 8.43
C GLU A 127 -4.37 0.71 8.60
N SER A 128 -4.00 1.24 9.76
CA SER A 128 -3.91 2.70 9.98
C SER A 128 -2.79 3.33 9.14
N LEU A 129 -1.65 2.63 9.00
CA LEU A 129 -0.57 3.05 8.08
C LEU A 129 -1.01 3.01 6.62
N ARG A 130 -1.71 1.95 6.19
CA ARG A 130 -2.21 1.76 4.81
C ARG A 130 -3.32 2.73 4.44
N SER A 131 -4.19 3.07 5.39
CA SER A 131 -5.30 4.02 5.22
C SER A 131 -4.91 5.48 5.45
N GLU A 132 -3.65 5.73 5.82
CA GLU A 132 -3.12 7.05 6.19
C GLU A 132 -3.88 7.74 7.32
N ASP A 133 -4.52 6.96 8.20
CA ASP A 133 -5.28 7.47 9.35
C ASP A 133 -4.33 7.86 10.49
N LEU A 134 -3.83 9.10 10.42
CA LEU A 134 -2.87 9.65 11.37
C LEU A 134 -3.39 9.66 12.81
N ASN A 135 -4.71 9.79 13.02
CA ASN A 135 -5.29 9.78 14.36
C ASN A 135 -5.06 8.44 15.04
N LYS A 136 -5.40 7.34 14.36
CA LYS A 136 -5.20 5.99 14.88
C LYS A 136 -3.74 5.65 15.07
N ILE A 137 -2.88 6.12 14.16
CA ILE A 137 -1.43 5.96 14.30
C ILE A 137 -0.96 6.63 15.58
N ILE A 138 -1.33 7.89 15.82
CA ILE A 138 -0.93 8.62 17.02
C ILE A 138 -1.48 7.95 18.28
N GLU A 139 -2.74 7.50 18.25
CA GLU A 139 -3.33 6.74 19.36
C GLU A 139 -2.55 5.45 19.67
N SER A 140 -2.02 4.78 18.64
CA SER A 140 -1.19 3.59 18.80
C SER A 140 0.19 3.88 19.42
N PHE A 141 0.81 5.00 19.07
CA PHE A 141 2.15 5.40 19.56
C PHE A 141 2.15 6.08 20.93
N VAL A 142 1.10 6.86 21.24
CA VAL A 142 0.97 7.59 22.51
C VAL A 142 0.55 6.64 23.65
N GLY A 143 0.04 5.46 23.33
CA GLY A 143 -0.42 4.49 24.33
C GLY A 143 -1.71 4.94 25.03
N LYS A 144 -2.51 3.97 25.49
CA LYS A 144 -3.76 4.26 26.23
C LYS A 144 -3.50 4.91 27.61
N ASP A 145 -2.30 4.75 28.15
CA ASP A 145 -1.95 5.11 29.52
C ASP A 145 -1.45 6.55 29.72
N ILE A 146 -1.17 7.28 28.63
CA ILE A 146 -0.86 8.70 28.77
C ILE A 146 -2.20 9.43 28.90
N LYS A 147 -2.49 9.93 30.11
CA LYS A 147 -3.46 11.02 30.35
C LYS A 147 -2.98 12.30 29.68
N LEU A 148 -2.75 12.25 28.38
CA LEU A 148 -2.47 13.42 27.58
C LEU A 148 -3.78 14.17 27.49
N ALA A 149 -3.80 15.41 27.99
CA ALA A 149 -4.97 16.28 27.85
C ALA A 149 -5.39 16.29 26.37
N ASN A 150 -6.70 16.20 26.09
CA ASN A 150 -7.22 16.11 24.72
C ASN A 150 -6.66 17.21 23.80
N GLU A 151 -6.45 18.40 24.35
CA GLU A 151 -5.82 19.54 23.66
C GLU A 151 -4.42 19.20 23.09
N ILE A 152 -3.57 18.51 23.86
CA ILE A 152 -2.22 18.14 23.42
C ILE A 152 -2.30 17.08 22.30
N LYS A 153 -3.26 16.16 22.37
CA LYS A 153 -3.49 15.19 21.29
C LYS A 153 -3.86 15.88 19.99
N GLU A 154 -4.76 16.87 20.04
CA GLU A 154 -5.15 17.65 18.87
C GLU A 154 -3.96 18.39 18.25
N TYR A 155 -3.12 19.04 19.06
CA TYR A 155 -1.91 19.70 18.55
C TYR A 155 -0.91 18.71 17.93
N LEU A 156 -0.73 17.53 18.54
CA LEU A 156 0.14 16.48 18.00
C LEU A 156 -0.37 15.96 16.65
N VAL A 157 -1.68 15.75 16.51
CA VAL A 157 -2.30 15.36 15.25
C VAL A 157 -2.03 16.40 14.17
N VAL A 158 -2.27 17.68 14.44
CA VAL A 158 -2.05 18.76 13.47
C VAL A 158 -0.57 18.87 13.09
N PHE A 159 0.32 18.79 14.08
CA PHE A 159 1.77 18.86 13.87
C PHE A 159 2.27 17.69 13.00
N LEU A 160 1.93 16.45 13.39
CA LEU A 160 2.35 15.26 12.65
C LEU A 160 1.72 15.21 11.25
N SER A 161 0.46 15.63 11.10
CA SER A 161 -0.18 15.78 9.79
C SER A 161 0.56 16.76 8.89
N SER A 162 1.04 17.86 9.46
CA SER A 162 1.84 18.83 8.75
C SER A 162 3.17 18.22 8.32
N CYS A 163 3.89 17.56 9.24
CA CYS A 163 5.16 16.88 8.96
C CYS A 163 5.00 15.81 7.86
N VAL A 164 4.00 14.95 7.96
CA VAL A 164 3.70 13.93 6.95
C VAL A 164 3.44 14.59 5.61
N ARG A 165 2.57 15.60 5.56
CA ARG A 165 2.27 16.34 4.32
C ARG A 165 3.53 16.97 3.69
N PHE A 166 4.46 17.48 4.51
CA PHE A 166 5.73 18.05 4.03
C PHE A 166 6.70 16.98 3.52
N LEU A 167 6.74 15.81 4.15
CA LEU A 167 7.62 14.71 3.77
C LEU A 167 7.09 13.90 2.57
N THR A 168 5.76 13.86 2.37
CA THR A 168 5.13 13.08 1.30
C THR A 168 4.83 13.88 0.05
N ARG A 169 4.63 15.21 0.14
CA ARG A 169 4.55 16.04 -1.06
C ARG A 169 5.95 16.36 -1.54
N ASN A 170 6.21 16.12 -2.83
CA ASN A 170 7.34 16.71 -3.54
C ASN A 170 7.21 18.24 -3.53
N VAL A 171 7.58 18.89 -2.42
CA VAL A 171 7.65 20.35 -2.32
C VAL A 171 8.83 20.80 -3.18
N MET A 172 8.56 21.07 -4.45
CA MET A 172 9.53 21.76 -5.30
C MET A 172 9.50 23.24 -4.92
N ILE A 173 10.48 23.69 -4.14
CA ILE A 173 10.76 25.13 -3.99
C ILE A 173 11.57 25.53 -5.22
N SER A 174 10.89 25.91 -6.31
CA SER A 174 11.55 26.60 -7.40
C SER A 174 11.76 28.07 -7.02
N ARG A 175 12.97 28.58 -7.29
CA ARG A 175 13.16 30.04 -7.32
C ARG A 175 12.37 30.58 -8.51
N GLU A 176 11.57 31.62 -8.30
CA GLU A 176 11.14 32.48 -9.40
C GLU A 176 12.39 33.04 -10.05
N ASP A 177 12.71 32.58 -11.26
CA ASP A 177 13.60 33.30 -12.14
C ASP A 177 12.90 34.62 -12.48
N LYS A 178 13.43 35.71 -11.92
CA LYS A 178 13.00 37.06 -12.27
C LYS A 178 13.31 37.29 -13.74
N SER A 179 12.25 37.40 -14.55
CA SER A 179 12.30 37.96 -15.90
C SER A 179 12.76 39.41 -15.91
#